data_AF-A0A1Y4S7S3-F1
#
_entry.id   AF-A0A1Y4S7S3-F1
#
_cell.length_a   1.000
_cell.length_b   1.000
_cell.length_c   1.000
_cell.angle_alpha   90.00
_cell.angle_beta   90.00
_cell.angle_gamma   90.00
#
_symmetry.space_group_name_H-M   'P 1'
#
loop_
_entity.id
_entity.type
_entity.pdbx_description
1 polymer ?
#
loop_
_entity_poly.entity_id
_entity_poly.type
_entity_poly.pdbx_seq_one_letter_code
_entity_poly.pdbx_strand_id
1 'polypeptide(L)'
;METFVYYSFDIVIDSRSEWCRLIENELDWEICFVMRDITIDLAHPTDVFWNTEAIYEVFKDLDTSLRIAYGIKSVFENHIKEKRL
;
A
#
# COMPACT_ATOMS: atom_id res chain seq x y z
N MET A 1 5.79 -1.78 -23.72
CA MET A 1 6.11 -1.90 -22.29
C MET A 1 5.19 -0.93 -21.59
N GLU A 2 4.17 -1.45 -20.91
CA GLU A 2 3.34 -0.62 -20.05
C GLU A 2 4.20 -0.15 -18.87
N THR A 3 4.39 1.15 -18.75
CA THR A 3 5.04 1.76 -17.59
C THR A 3 3.98 1.95 -16.51
N PHE A 4 3.93 1.03 -15.56
CA PHE A 4 3.12 1.19 -14.36
C PHE A 4 3.72 2.29 -13.49
N VAL A 5 2.88 3.19 -12.99
CA VAL A 5 3.30 4.17 -11.99
C VAL A 5 3.28 3.47 -10.64
N TYR A 6 4.44 3.40 -9.99
CA TYR A 6 4.53 2.81 -8.65
C TYR A 6 5.32 3.70 -7.69
N TYR A 7 4.91 3.67 -6.43
CA TYR A 7 5.56 4.38 -5.32
C TYR A 7 6.23 3.36 -4.43
N SER A 8 7.56 3.44 -4.29
CA SER A 8 8.33 2.56 -3.40
C SER A 8 8.47 3.20 -2.02
N PHE A 9 8.23 2.41 -0.97
CA PHE A 9 8.37 2.85 0.41
C PHE A 9 8.61 1.66 1.34
N ASP A 10 9.08 1.95 2.55
CA ASP A 10 9.26 0.95 3.59
C ASP A 10 8.12 1.06 4.62
N ILE A 11 7.59 -0.09 5.05
CA ILE A 11 6.69 -0.19 6.19
C ILE A 11 7.41 -0.93 7.30
N VAL A 12 7.35 -0.40 8.53
CA VAL A 12 7.88 -1.09 9.71
C VAL A 12 6.77 -1.91 10.36
N ILE A 13 6.92 -3.24 10.32
CA ILE A 13 6.02 -4.23 10.96
C ILE A 13 6.87 -5.06 11.94
N ASP A 14 6.48 -5.14 13.21
CA ASP A 14 7.19 -5.93 14.24
C ASP A 14 8.72 -5.72 14.27
N SER A 15 9.14 -4.46 14.19
CA SER A 15 10.55 -4.05 14.15
C SER A 15 11.33 -4.54 12.92
N ARG A 16 10.65 -5.02 11.87
CA ARG A 16 11.22 -5.34 10.55
C ARG A 16 10.75 -4.31 9.53
N SER A 17 11.68 -3.86 8.70
CA SER A 17 11.37 -3.04 7.53
C SER A 17 10.98 -3.94 6.38
N GLU A 18 9.81 -3.71 5.79
CA GLU A 18 9.29 -4.43 4.63
C GLU A 18 9.24 -3.46 3.45
N TRP A 19 9.96 -3.79 2.38
CA TRP A 19 9.96 -2.99 1.17
C TRP A 19 8.67 -3.22 0.38
N CYS A 20 7.92 -2.15 0.16
CA CYS A 20 6.61 -2.15 -0.47
C CYS A 20 6.59 -1.30 -1.74
N ARG A 21 5.69 -1.64 -2.66
CA ARG A 21 5.33 -0.82 -3.82
C ARG A 21 3.82 -0.63 -3.86
N LEU A 22 3.36 0.61 -3.88
CA LEU A 22 1.99 0.97 -4.20
C LEU A 22 1.90 1.18 -5.71
N ILE A 23 1.09 0.39 -6.39
CA ILE A 23 0.99 0.34 -7.85
C ILE A 23 -0.37 0.88 -8.26
N GLU A 24 -0.38 1.82 -9.20
CA GLU A 24 -1.58 2.32 -9.87
C GLU A 24 -1.72 1.61 -11.22
N ASN A 25 -2.76 0.78 -11.34
CA ASN A 25 -3.16 0.12 -12.59
C ASN A 25 -4.32 0.93 -13.22
N GLU A 26 -4.71 0.61 -14.47
CA GLU A 26 -5.65 1.45 -15.25
C GLU A 26 -6.99 1.74 -14.54
N LEU A 27 -7.43 0.88 -13.63
CA LEU A 27 -8.68 1.01 -12.88
C LEU A 27 -8.56 0.75 -11.37
N ASP A 28 -7.44 0.19 -10.92
CA ASP A 28 -7.31 -0.40 -9.58
C ASP A 28 -5.96 -0.06 -8.93
N TRP A 29 -5.87 -0.34 -7.63
CA TRP A 29 -4.66 -0.13 -6.83
C TRP A 29 -4.21 -1.44 -6.22
N GLU A 30 -2.89 -1.60 -6.10
CA GLU A 30 -2.29 -2.78 -5.49
C GLU A 30 -1.15 -2.38 -4.57
N ILE A 31 -0.93 -3.15 -3.51
CA ILE A 31 0.31 -3.11 -2.74
C ILE A 31 1.08 -4.42 -2.92
N CYS A 32 2.34 -4.31 -3.33
CA CYS A 32 3.27 -5.42 -3.43
C CYS A 32 4.28 -5.36 -2.27
N PHE A 33 4.38 -6.43 -1.49
CA PHE A 33 5.39 -6.66 -0.47
C PHE A 33 6.56 -7.44 -1.09
N VAL A 34 7.60 -6.73 -1.53
CA VAL A 34 8.64 -7.26 -2.42
C VAL A 34 9.39 -8.44 -1.80
N MET A 35 9.67 -8.39 -0.50
CA MET A 35 10.41 -9.45 0.19
C MET A 35 9.56 -10.71 0.44
N ARG A 36 8.23 -10.59 0.39
CA ARG A 36 7.29 -11.67 0.67
C ARG A 36 6.71 -12.31 -0.59
N ASP A 37 6.92 -11.68 -1.75
CA ASP A 37 6.28 -12.05 -3.02
C ASP A 37 4.74 -12.12 -2.88
N ILE A 38 4.18 -11.12 -2.20
CA ILE A 38 2.74 -10.98 -1.96
C ILE A 38 2.28 -9.69 -2.62
N THR A 39 1.18 -9.78 -3.38
CA THR A 39 0.44 -8.63 -3.90
C THR A 39 -0.99 -8.68 -3.37
N ILE A 40 -1.51 -7.52 -2.96
CA ILE A 40 -2.85 -7.37 -2.42
C ILE A 40 -3.58 -6.30 -3.21
N ASP A 41 -4.76 -6.65 -3.72
CA ASP A 41 -5.68 -5.71 -4.35
C ASP A 41 -6.24 -4.75 -3.30
N LEU A 42 -6.26 -3.46 -3.64
CA LEU A 42 -6.72 -2.39 -2.79
C LEU A 42 -7.91 -1.69 -3.41
N ALA A 43 -8.75 -1.10 -2.55
CA ALA A 43 -9.61 -0.01 -2.96
C ALA A 43 -8.76 1.26 -3.24
N HIS A 44 -9.41 2.41 -3.40
CA HIS A 44 -8.67 3.66 -3.51
C HIS A 44 -7.71 3.83 -2.31
N PRO A 45 -6.46 4.34 -2.46
CA PRO A 45 -5.45 4.37 -1.39
C PRO A 45 -5.88 5.12 -0.13
N THR A 46 -6.85 6.03 -0.24
CA THR A 46 -7.40 6.77 0.90
C THR A 46 -8.51 6.03 1.65
N ASP A 47 -9.02 4.92 1.11
CA ASP A 47 -10.08 4.12 1.73
C ASP A 47 -9.50 3.16 2.77
N VAL A 48 -9.27 3.68 3.96
CA VAL A 48 -8.62 2.94 5.05
C VAL A 48 -9.42 1.70 5.46
N PHE A 49 -10.76 1.77 5.42
CA PHE A 49 -11.60 0.66 5.88
C PHE A 49 -11.45 -0.56 4.97
N TRP A 50 -11.71 -0.41 3.66
CA TRP A 50 -11.61 -1.53 2.73
C TRP A 50 -10.19 -2.03 2.55
N ASN A 51 -9.19 -1.14 2.58
CA ASN A 51 -7.80 -1.54 2.52
C ASN A 51 -7.37 -2.33 3.77
N THR A 52 -7.86 -1.95 4.96
CA THR A 52 -7.59 -2.72 6.19
C THR A 52 -8.16 -4.14 6.09
N GLU A 53 -9.39 -4.30 5.59
CA GLU A 53 -10.00 -5.61 5.38
C GLU A 53 -9.18 -6.46 4.39
N ALA A 54 -8.80 -5.89 3.25
CA ALA A 54 -8.00 -6.61 2.24
C ALA A 54 -6.63 -7.07 2.78
N ILE A 55 -5.95 -6.22 3.55
CA ILE A 55 -4.66 -6.55 4.17
C ILE A 55 -4.86 -7.58 5.28
N TYR A 56 -5.93 -7.49 6.06
CA TYR A 56 -6.25 -8.45 7.12
C TYR A 56 -6.46 -9.86 6.56
N GLU A 57 -7.02 -9.99 5.35
CA GLU A 57 -7.17 -11.29 4.69
C GLU A 57 -5.84 -12.03 4.46
N VAL A 58 -4.71 -11.31 4.42
CA VAL A 58 -3.37 -11.89 4.27
C VAL A 58 -2.62 -11.97 5.59
N PHE A 59 -2.59 -10.88 6.36
CA PHE A 59 -1.76 -10.79 7.58
C PHE A 59 -2.45 -11.34 8.82
N LYS A 60 -3.78 -11.42 8.83
CA LYS A 60 -4.62 -11.89 9.95
C LYS A 60 -4.32 -11.19 11.29
N ASP A 61 -3.79 -9.98 11.23
CA ASP A 61 -3.50 -9.11 12.37
C ASP A 61 -4.08 -7.71 12.13
N LEU A 62 -5.05 -7.30 12.95
CA LEU A 62 -5.81 -6.08 12.71
C LEU A 62 -4.97 -4.81 12.89
N ASP A 63 -4.10 -4.76 13.90
CA ASP A 63 -3.26 -3.58 14.17
C ASP A 63 -2.25 -3.36 13.04
N THR A 64 -1.58 -4.43 12.59
CA THR A 64 -0.69 -4.42 11.43
C THR A 64 -1.42 -3.99 10.17
N SER A 65 -2.60 -4.56 9.92
CA SER A 65 -3.40 -4.24 8.72
C SER A 65 -3.81 -2.77 8.69
N LEU A 66 -4.25 -2.24 9.83
CA LEU A 66 -4.62 -0.83 9.97
C LEU A 66 -3.43 0.10 9.76
N ARG A 67 -2.26 -0.24 10.33
CA ARG A 67 -1.02 0.53 10.16
C ARG A 67 -0.58 0.58 8.70
N ILE A 68 -0.62 -0.55 8.00
CA ILE A 68 -0.30 -0.62 6.56
C ILE A 68 -1.28 0.26 5.77
N ALA A 69 -2.60 0.15 6.02
CA ALA A 69 -3.61 0.96 5.33
C ALA A 69 -3.39 2.47 5.50
N TYR A 70 -3.06 2.93 6.72
CA TYR A 70 -2.69 4.33 6.96
C TYR A 70 -1.36 4.72 6.31
N GLY A 71 -0.39 3.81 6.26
CA GLY A 71 0.87 4.01 5.55
C GLY A 71 0.65 4.26 4.06
N ILE A 72 -0.16 3.44 3.41
CA ILE A 72 -0.58 3.58 2.01
C ILE A 72 -1.23 4.95 1.78
N LYS A 73 -2.22 5.32 2.60
CA LYS A 73 -2.88 6.63 2.52
C LYS A 73 -1.88 7.78 2.59
N SER A 74 -0.94 7.71 3.53
CA SER A 74 0.09 8.75 3.72
C SER A 74 1.01 8.90 2.50
N VAL A 75 1.50 7.77 1.95
CA VAL A 75 2.34 7.77 0.73
C VAL A 75 1.59 8.39 -0.44
N PHE A 76 0.34 7.99 -0.66
CA PHE A 76 -0.49 8.52 -1.72
C PHE A 76 -0.76 10.03 -1.58
N GLU A 77 -1.11 10.48 -0.38
CA GLU A 77 -1.37 11.91 -0.11
C GLU A 77 -0.11 12.77 -0.27
N ASN A 78 1.07 12.26 0.10
CA ASN A 78 2.33 12.96 -0.11
C ASN A 78 2.67 13.09 -1.59
N HIS A 79 2.40 12.06 -2.38
CA HIS A 79 2.57 12.13 -3.84
C HIS A 79 1.64 13.16 -4.50
N ILE A 80 0.36 13.20 -4.11
CA ILE A 80 -0.56 14.22 -4.63
C ILE A 80 -0.06 15.63 -4.30
N LYS A 81 0.52 15.83 -3.12
CA LYS A 81 1.11 17.13 -2.73
C LYS A 81 2.30 17.48 -3.61
N GLU A 82 3.21 16.54 -3.87
CA GLU A 82 4.38 16.74 -4.74
C GLU A 82 3.97 17.09 -6.18
N LYS A 83 2.92 16.46 -6.73
CA LYS A 83 2.39 16.78 -8.06
C LYS A 83 1.72 18.17 -8.18
N ARG A 84 1.40 18.82 -7.06
CA ARG A 84 0.71 20.13 -7.02
C ARG A 84 1.67 21.31 -6.80
N LEU A 85 2.96 21.05 -6.60
CA LEU A 85 4.03 22.05 -6.48
C LEU A 85 4.76 22.19 -7.82
#